data_AF-A0AAW5CG42-F1
#
_entry.id   AF-A0AAW5CG42-F1
#
_cell.length_a   1.000
_cell.length_b   1.000
_cell.length_c   1.000
_cell.angle_alpha   90.00
_cell.angle_beta   90.00
_cell.angle_gamma   90.00
#
_symmetry.space_group_name_H-M   'P 1'
#
loop_
_entity.id
_entity.type
_entity.pdbx_description
1 polymer ?
#
loop_
_entity_poly.entity_id
_entity_poly.type
_entity_poly.pdbx_seq_one_letter_code
_entity_poly.pdbx_strand_id
1 'polypeptide(L)'
;MEQIITTTVVTLISGAIGAIIGTYGGALFAAKRQEKHIKELRQVAIKALKIFHRYARNKQTYDIAAHEFNNALSIAEKRVFIVAFHKLGIPILATPDSKFDIQNIVFEKREIDKDEIEAIISQIQLGHCDQLFYIEPDNYFSENIRLKTLRYIAKRWVREVFGKSKLDRSQNPIVIVYPTNWWLGYTLGERLGIAVLRERISLDEYFDEQGFPKGDSIKHLIADIDRGLWDSSFFWDIENYRSVTATSSLNNIISQLLNNNQNYTIQKKEE
;
A
#
# COMPACT_ATOMS: atom_id res chain seq x y z
N MET A 1 -17.74 -53.63 43.18
CA MET A 1 -17.79 -53.27 41.74
C MET A 1 -18.49 -51.93 41.53
N GLU A 2 -19.66 -51.70 42.13
CA GLU A 2 -20.41 -50.43 42.02
C GLU A 2 -19.61 -49.18 42.44
N GLN A 3 -18.93 -49.18 43.60
CA GLN A 3 -18.14 -48.00 44.05
C GLN A 3 -17.03 -47.57 43.07
N ILE A 4 -16.41 -48.52 42.36
CA ILE A 4 -15.35 -48.24 41.38
C ILE A 4 -15.96 -47.57 40.14
N ILE A 5 -17.14 -48.03 39.70
CA ILE A 5 -17.87 -47.47 38.57
C ILE A 5 -18.33 -46.04 38.89
N THR A 6 -18.90 -45.81 40.08
CA THR A 6 -19.37 -44.48 40.50
C THR A 6 -18.22 -43.47 40.57
N THR A 7 -17.08 -43.86 41.13
CA THR A 7 -15.90 -42.98 41.26
C THR A 7 -15.31 -42.62 39.89
N THR A 8 -15.26 -43.59 38.97
CA THR A 8 -14.73 -43.38 37.61
C THR A 8 -15.63 -42.43 36.82
N VAL A 9 -16.96 -42.60 36.92
CA VAL A 9 -17.94 -41.75 36.24
C VAL A 9 -17.91 -40.32 36.79
N VAL A 10 -17.83 -40.14 38.11
CA VAL A 10 -17.73 -38.80 38.73
C VAL A 10 -16.44 -38.09 38.33
N THR A 11 -15.31 -38.81 38.23
CA THR A 11 -14.02 -38.22 37.80
C THR A 11 -14.06 -37.78 36.33
N LEU A 12 -14.68 -38.56 35.45
CA LEU A 12 -14.86 -38.21 34.03
C LEU A 12 -15.77 -36.99 33.85
N ILE A 13 -16.90 -36.95 34.58
CA ILE A 13 -17.85 -35.84 34.51
C ILE A 13 -17.25 -34.56 35.09
N SER A 14 -16.58 -34.64 36.25
CA SER A 14 -15.93 -33.47 36.86
C SER A 14 -14.78 -32.93 36.00
N GLY A 15 -13.97 -33.80 35.39
CA GLY A 15 -12.94 -33.41 34.43
C GLY A 15 -13.51 -32.72 33.18
N ALA A 16 -14.60 -33.25 32.62
CA ALA A 16 -15.28 -32.66 31.46
C ALA A 16 -15.89 -31.29 31.78
N ILE A 17 -16.55 -31.15 32.94
CA ILE A 17 -17.13 -29.88 33.40
C ILE A 17 -16.02 -28.85 33.65
N GLY A 18 -14.92 -29.25 34.29
CA GLY A 18 -13.75 -28.38 34.52
C GLY A 18 -13.13 -27.88 33.22
N ALA A 19 -13.00 -28.74 32.20
CA ALA A 19 -12.48 -28.35 30.90
C ALA A 19 -13.42 -27.37 30.15
N ILE A 20 -14.74 -27.59 30.22
CA ILE A 20 -15.74 -26.70 29.61
C ILE A 20 -15.72 -25.34 30.32
N ILE A 21 -15.79 -25.30 31.65
CA ILE A 21 -15.75 -24.05 32.42
C ILE A 21 -14.42 -23.31 32.20
N GLY A 22 -13.29 -24.03 32.20
CA GLY A 22 -11.97 -23.45 31.95
C GLY A 22 -11.83 -22.85 30.55
N THR A 23 -12.32 -23.55 29.53
CA THR A 23 -12.25 -23.10 28.13
C THR A 23 -13.18 -21.93 27.87
N TYR A 24 -14.48 -22.06 28.21
CA TYR A 24 -15.46 -21.00 27.99
C TYR A 24 -15.20 -19.80 28.91
N GLY A 25 -14.89 -20.04 30.18
CA GLY A 25 -14.57 -18.99 31.15
C GLY A 25 -13.28 -18.25 30.80
N GLY A 26 -12.24 -18.97 30.36
CA GLY A 26 -10.99 -18.38 29.88
C GLY A 26 -11.20 -17.53 28.63
N ALA A 27 -11.96 -18.03 27.65
CA ALA A 27 -12.30 -17.29 26.42
C ALA A 27 -13.12 -16.03 26.72
N LEU A 28 -14.12 -16.12 27.60
CA LEU A 28 -14.93 -14.98 28.03
C LEU A 28 -14.10 -13.94 28.78
N PHE A 29 -13.19 -14.37 29.65
CA PHE A 29 -12.29 -13.46 30.36
C PHE A 29 -11.33 -12.75 29.41
N ALA A 30 -10.75 -13.49 28.45
CA ALA A 30 -9.90 -12.92 27.41
C ALA A 30 -10.65 -11.91 26.55
N ALA A 31 -11.86 -12.25 26.09
CA ALA A 31 -12.73 -11.35 25.32
C ALA A 31 -13.07 -10.08 26.11
N LYS A 32 -13.44 -10.20 27.39
CA LYS A 32 -13.73 -9.05 28.26
C LYS A 32 -12.52 -8.16 28.49
N ARG A 33 -11.32 -8.75 28.62
CA ARG A 33 -10.07 -8.00 28.76
C ARG A 33 -9.71 -7.26 27.47
N GLN A 34 -9.90 -7.90 26.32
CA GLN A 34 -9.70 -7.29 25.01
C GLN A 34 -10.67 -6.14 24.77
N GLU A 35 -11.96 -6.30 25.12
CA GLU A 35 -12.96 -5.25 25.02
C GLU A 35 -12.60 -4.04 25.90
N LYS A 36 -12.12 -4.28 27.13
CA LYS A 36 -11.64 -3.21 28.02
C LYS A 36 -10.48 -2.44 27.39
N HIS A 37 -9.48 -3.15 26.87
CA HIS A 37 -8.31 -2.55 26.23
C HIS A 37 -8.73 -1.70 25.02
N ILE A 38 -9.61 -2.21 24.15
CA ILE A 38 -10.11 -1.48 22.98
C ILE A 38 -10.84 -0.20 23.42
N LYS A 39 -11.68 -0.25 24.47
CA LYS A 39 -12.34 0.94 25.02
C LYS A 39 -11.34 1.99 25.49
N GLU A 40 -10.25 1.58 26.15
CA GLU A 40 -9.17 2.48 26.56
C GLU A 40 -8.51 3.15 25.35
N LEU A 41 -8.19 2.40 24.28
CA LEU A 41 -7.64 2.97 23.05
C LEU A 41 -8.59 3.99 22.40
N ARG A 42 -9.89 3.69 22.36
CA ARG A 42 -10.91 4.64 21.87
C ARG A 42 -10.92 5.92 22.69
N GLN A 43 -10.80 5.85 24.01
CA GLN A 43 -10.76 7.04 24.87
C GLN A 43 -9.52 7.90 24.62
N VAL A 44 -8.36 7.26 24.40
CA VAL A 44 -7.12 7.96 24.03
C VAL A 44 -7.29 8.68 22.69
N ALA A 45 -7.88 8.02 21.68
CA ALA A 45 -8.18 8.64 20.40
C ALA A 45 -9.17 9.82 20.54
N ILE A 46 -10.25 9.66 21.31
CA ILE A 46 -11.23 10.73 21.55
C ILE A 46 -10.58 11.92 22.29
N LYS A 47 -9.68 11.66 23.25
CA LYS A 47 -8.90 12.70 23.93
C LYS A 47 -8.09 13.53 22.94
N ALA A 48 -7.46 12.88 21.95
CA ALA A 48 -6.73 13.58 20.90
C ALA A 48 -7.66 14.38 19.97
N LEU A 49 -8.81 13.85 19.56
CA LEU A 49 -9.79 14.59 18.73
C LEU A 49 -10.39 15.80 19.45
N LYS A 50 -10.54 15.74 20.77
CA LYS A 50 -10.98 16.88 21.58
C LYS A 50 -10.03 18.08 21.49
N ILE A 51 -8.75 17.88 21.15
CA ILE A 51 -7.82 18.97 20.85
C ILE A 51 -8.35 19.74 19.63
N PHE A 52 -8.56 19.07 18.50
CA PHE A 52 -9.11 19.70 17.29
C PHE A 52 -10.49 20.32 17.52
N HIS A 53 -11.37 19.65 18.28
CA HIS A 53 -12.69 20.18 18.63
C HIS A 53 -12.62 21.54 19.34
N ARG A 54 -11.63 21.77 20.21
CA ARG A 54 -11.42 23.06 20.87
C ARG A 54 -11.06 24.16 19.88
N TYR A 55 -10.18 23.87 18.93
CA TYR A 55 -9.74 24.81 17.89
C TYR A 55 -10.85 25.08 16.86
N ALA A 56 -11.72 24.10 16.59
CA ALA A 56 -12.88 24.26 15.72
C ALA A 56 -13.85 25.37 16.20
N ARG A 57 -13.97 25.59 17.52
CA ARG A 57 -14.84 26.64 18.08
C ARG A 57 -14.49 28.05 17.58
N ASN A 58 -13.22 28.27 17.24
CA ASN A 58 -12.71 29.54 16.78
C ASN A 58 -12.44 29.54 15.26
N LYS A 59 -12.95 28.55 14.51
CA LYS A 59 -12.69 28.35 13.07
C LYS A 59 -11.19 28.32 12.73
N GLN A 60 -10.39 27.74 13.63
CA GLN A 60 -8.95 27.61 13.40
C GLN A 60 -8.65 26.40 12.51
N THR A 61 -7.42 26.37 12.00
CA THR A 61 -6.93 25.35 11.08
C THR A 61 -6.10 24.27 11.80
N TYR A 62 -5.97 23.09 11.19
CA TYR A 62 -5.25 21.96 11.80
C TYR A 62 -3.75 22.23 12.06
N ASP A 63 -3.09 23.03 11.21
CA ASP A 63 -1.69 23.44 11.40
C ASP A 63 -1.48 24.25 12.69
N ILE A 64 -2.46 25.06 13.10
CA ILE A 64 -2.41 25.82 14.36
C ILE A 64 -2.56 24.87 15.56
N ALA A 65 -3.42 23.87 15.46
CA ALA A 65 -3.61 22.86 16.51
C ALA A 65 -2.43 21.89 16.63
N ALA A 66 -1.55 21.81 15.62
CA ALA A 66 -0.44 20.86 15.54
C ALA A 66 0.51 20.96 16.75
N HIS A 67 0.82 22.18 17.22
CA HIS A 67 1.71 22.38 18.35
C HIS A 67 1.15 21.77 19.64
N GLU A 68 -0.12 22.06 19.94
CA GLU A 68 -0.79 21.50 21.12
C GLU A 68 -0.95 19.99 21.00
N PHE A 69 -1.36 19.50 19.83
CA PHE A 69 -1.47 18.07 19.55
C PHE A 69 -0.15 17.34 19.79
N ASN A 70 0.96 17.89 19.31
CA ASN A 70 2.26 17.24 19.43
C ASN A 70 2.80 17.22 20.86
N ASN A 71 2.46 18.22 21.68
CA ASN A 71 2.91 18.33 23.06
C ASN A 71 1.99 17.60 24.06
N ALA A 72 0.70 17.52 23.79
CA ALA A 72 -0.28 16.92 24.70
C ALA A 72 -0.31 15.38 24.68
N LEU A 73 0.29 14.77 23.65
CA LEU A 73 0.22 13.34 23.36
C LEU A 73 1.63 12.75 23.27
N SER A 74 1.84 11.63 23.93
CA SER A 74 3.08 10.86 23.82
C SER A 74 3.20 10.19 22.45
N ILE A 75 4.44 9.80 22.07
CA ILE A 75 4.69 9.05 20.84
C ILE A 75 3.87 7.75 20.81
N ALA A 76 3.78 7.04 21.94
CA ALA A 76 3.02 5.81 22.06
C ALA A 76 1.52 6.04 21.82
N GLU A 77 0.94 7.10 22.41
CA GLU A 77 -0.46 7.48 22.15
C GLU A 77 -0.66 7.80 20.66
N LYS A 78 0.18 8.65 20.07
CA LYS A 78 0.08 9.02 18.64
C LYS A 78 0.09 7.78 17.75
N ARG A 79 0.95 6.81 18.04
CA ARG A 79 1.07 5.56 17.25
C ARG A 79 -0.24 4.79 17.16
N VAL A 80 -1.06 4.81 18.21
CA VAL A 80 -2.32 4.07 18.27
C VAL A 80 -3.34 4.60 17.26
N PHE A 81 -3.53 5.91 17.14
CA PHE A 81 -4.71 6.45 16.42
C PHE A 81 -4.38 7.27 15.17
N ILE A 82 -3.10 7.61 14.91
CA ILE A 82 -2.75 8.53 13.83
C ILE A 82 -3.16 8.02 12.44
N VAL A 83 -3.06 6.70 12.21
CA VAL A 83 -3.53 6.09 10.96
C VAL A 83 -5.04 6.14 10.84
N ALA A 84 -5.75 5.88 11.94
CA ALA A 84 -7.21 5.98 11.99
C ALA A 84 -7.67 7.41 11.66
N PHE A 85 -7.01 8.42 12.22
CA PHE A 85 -7.32 9.82 11.97
C PHE A 85 -7.13 10.19 10.50
N HIS A 86 -6.01 9.80 9.91
CA HIS A 86 -5.74 10.05 8.49
C HIS A 86 -6.83 9.42 7.60
N LYS A 87 -7.20 8.15 7.85
CA LYS A 87 -8.26 7.48 7.09
C LYS A 87 -9.65 8.08 7.31
N LEU A 88 -9.88 8.69 8.46
CA LEU A 88 -11.14 9.36 8.80
C LEU A 88 -11.21 10.83 8.31
N GLY A 89 -10.19 11.29 7.57
CA GLY A 89 -10.22 12.60 6.90
C GLY A 89 -9.44 13.70 7.60
N ILE A 90 -8.76 13.41 8.72
CA ILE A 90 -7.85 14.38 9.35
C ILE A 90 -6.63 14.59 8.43
N PRO A 91 -6.34 15.84 8.01
CA PRO A 91 -5.39 16.10 6.94
C PRO A 91 -3.95 16.11 7.46
N ILE A 92 -3.37 14.92 7.60
CA ILE A 92 -1.97 14.72 8.03
C ILE A 92 -1.05 14.81 6.81
N LEU A 93 -0.06 15.70 6.88
CA LEU A 93 0.93 15.87 5.82
C LEU A 93 2.03 14.82 5.94
N ALA A 94 2.09 13.96 4.93
CA ALA A 94 3.18 13.02 4.69
C ALA A 94 3.72 13.30 3.28
N THR A 95 4.70 14.19 3.18
CA THR A 95 5.28 14.63 1.90
C THR A 95 6.38 13.68 1.40
N PRO A 96 6.53 13.50 0.08
CA PRO A 96 7.63 12.75 -0.54
C PRO A 96 9.03 13.17 -0.08
N ASP A 97 9.20 14.46 0.20
CA ASP A 97 10.50 15.09 0.45
C ASP A 97 10.99 14.93 1.90
N SER A 98 10.16 14.38 2.79
CA SER A 98 10.47 14.23 4.20
C SER A 98 9.96 12.90 4.75
N LYS A 99 10.81 12.20 5.50
CA LYS A 99 10.38 11.01 6.25
C LYS A 99 9.24 11.39 7.21
N PHE A 100 8.19 10.57 7.27
CA PHE A 100 7.16 10.70 8.29
C PHE A 100 7.79 10.68 9.68
N ASP A 101 7.50 11.69 10.50
CA ASP A 101 7.99 11.80 11.87
C ASP A 101 6.82 11.74 12.86
N ILE A 102 6.71 10.61 13.55
CA ILE A 102 5.69 10.39 14.59
C ILE A 102 5.83 11.35 15.78
N GLN A 103 7.01 11.93 16.00
CA GLN A 103 7.24 12.88 17.10
C GLN A 103 6.59 14.23 16.77
N ASN A 104 6.74 14.69 15.53
CA ASN A 104 6.28 15.98 15.06
C ASN A 104 5.31 15.81 13.89
N ILE A 105 4.05 15.52 14.20
CA ILE A 105 3.00 15.39 13.19
C ILE A 105 2.71 16.76 12.58
N VAL A 106 2.79 16.84 11.26
CA VAL A 106 2.44 18.04 10.49
C VAL A 106 1.04 17.85 9.91
N PHE A 107 0.22 18.90 9.98
CA PHE A 107 -1.13 18.90 9.43
C PHE A 107 -1.27 19.97 8.34
N GLU A 108 -2.21 19.78 7.41
CA GLU A 108 -2.51 20.77 6.38
C GLU A 108 -3.17 22.01 6.97
N LYS A 109 -3.01 23.14 6.26
CA LYS A 109 -3.74 24.37 6.54
C LYS A 109 -5.18 24.28 6.02
N ARG A 110 -5.97 23.41 6.65
CA ARG A 110 -7.41 23.22 6.40
C ARG A 110 -8.18 23.65 7.65
N GLU A 111 -9.29 24.36 7.45
CA GLU A 111 -10.20 24.74 8.55
C GLU A 111 -10.80 23.49 9.20
N ILE A 112 -10.87 23.49 10.53
CA ILE A 112 -11.43 22.36 11.28
C ILE A 112 -12.96 22.53 11.31
N ASP A 113 -13.65 21.64 10.59
CA ASP A 113 -15.10 21.52 10.70
C ASP A 113 -15.47 20.79 11.99
N LYS A 114 -16.26 21.45 12.84
CA LYS A 114 -16.71 20.90 14.12
C LYS A 114 -17.58 19.66 13.93
N ASP A 115 -18.48 19.67 12.95
CA ASP A 115 -19.43 18.59 12.73
C ASP A 115 -18.70 17.35 12.17
N GLU A 116 -17.67 17.55 11.34
CA GLU A 116 -16.75 16.50 10.88
C GLU A 116 -16.04 15.84 12.07
N ILE A 117 -15.48 16.62 13.00
CA ILE A 117 -14.82 16.08 14.20
C ILE A 117 -15.81 15.31 15.10
N GLU A 118 -17.03 15.82 15.29
CA GLU A 118 -18.05 15.14 16.10
C GLU A 118 -18.49 13.81 15.47
N ALA A 119 -18.65 13.78 14.14
CA ALA A 119 -18.93 12.54 13.40
C ALA A 119 -17.79 11.52 13.56
N ILE A 120 -16.52 11.95 13.44
CA ILE A 120 -15.35 11.08 13.64
C ILE A 120 -15.33 10.54 15.08
N ILE A 121 -15.59 11.37 16.08
CA ILE A 121 -15.69 10.93 17.49
C ILE A 121 -16.76 9.84 17.64
N SER A 122 -17.93 10.03 17.04
CA SER A 122 -19.02 9.04 17.09
C SER A 122 -18.62 7.70 16.48
N GLN A 123 -17.97 7.71 15.30
CA GLN A 123 -17.48 6.49 14.64
C GLN A 123 -16.48 5.71 15.52
N ILE A 124 -15.56 6.43 16.18
CA ILE A 124 -14.60 5.82 17.10
C ILE A 124 -15.30 5.25 18.34
N GLN A 125 -16.27 5.97 18.91
CA GLN A 125 -17.02 5.49 20.08
C GLN A 125 -17.76 4.19 19.78
N LEU A 126 -18.40 4.10 18.61
CA LEU A 126 -19.12 2.91 18.14
C LEU A 126 -18.20 1.74 17.80
N GLY A 127 -16.89 1.98 17.65
CA GLY A 127 -15.91 0.93 17.38
C GLY A 127 -15.74 0.56 15.92
N HIS A 128 -16.31 1.34 15.00
CA HIS A 128 -16.23 1.08 13.56
C HIS A 128 -14.79 1.18 13.01
N CYS A 129 -13.89 1.79 13.78
CA CYS A 129 -12.51 2.06 13.39
C CYS A 129 -11.47 1.27 14.19
N ASP A 130 -11.88 0.33 15.06
CA ASP A 130 -10.95 -0.35 15.97
C ASP A 130 -9.81 -1.06 15.24
N GLN A 131 -10.08 -1.65 14.07
CA GLN A 131 -9.03 -2.30 13.27
C GLN A 131 -7.90 -1.34 12.86
N LEU A 132 -8.20 -0.04 12.73
CA LEU A 132 -7.22 0.96 12.31
C LEU A 132 -6.21 1.27 13.40
N PHE A 133 -6.50 0.94 14.67
CA PHE A 133 -5.57 1.15 15.79
C PHE A 133 -4.39 0.17 15.82
N TYR A 134 -4.45 -0.88 15.01
CA TYR A 134 -3.41 -1.91 14.91
C TYR A 134 -2.50 -1.71 13.70
N ILE A 135 -2.71 -0.66 12.90
CA ILE A 135 -1.87 -0.38 11.73
C ILE A 135 -0.65 0.41 12.16
N GLU A 136 0.54 -0.10 11.82
CA GLU A 136 1.79 0.56 12.16
C GLU A 136 1.97 1.86 11.33
N PRO A 137 2.06 3.05 11.99
CA PRO A 137 2.08 4.34 11.29
C PRO A 137 3.27 4.51 10.36
N ASP A 138 4.47 4.12 10.79
CA ASP A 138 5.68 4.31 9.99
C ASP A 138 5.57 3.59 8.65
N ASN A 139 5.07 2.36 8.64
CA ASN A 139 4.82 1.60 7.43
C ASN A 139 3.70 2.23 6.60
N TYR A 140 2.57 2.56 7.23
CA TYR A 140 1.42 3.13 6.54
C TYR A 140 1.76 4.44 5.81
N PHE A 141 2.44 5.37 6.47
CA PHE A 141 2.80 6.65 5.86
C PHE A 141 4.00 6.50 4.90
N SER A 142 4.98 5.65 5.21
CA SER A 142 6.16 5.45 4.35
C SER A 142 5.85 4.68 3.06
N GLU A 143 4.97 3.67 3.08
CA GLU A 143 4.54 2.95 1.88
C GLU A 143 3.77 3.87 0.93
N ASN A 144 2.86 4.66 1.48
CA ASN A 144 2.13 5.66 0.71
C ASN A 144 3.04 6.76 0.16
N ILE A 145 4.03 7.21 0.94
CA ILE A 145 5.07 8.14 0.46
C ILE A 145 5.85 7.50 -0.69
N ARG A 146 6.38 6.28 -0.52
CA ARG A 146 7.18 5.59 -1.54
C ARG A 146 6.42 5.46 -2.85
N LEU A 147 5.17 5.00 -2.82
CA LEU A 147 4.33 4.88 -4.02
C LEU A 147 4.06 6.23 -4.66
N LYS A 148 3.70 7.26 -3.87
CA LYS A 148 3.52 8.63 -4.39
C LYS A 148 4.79 9.15 -5.06
N THR A 149 5.95 8.95 -4.46
CA THR A 149 7.25 9.32 -4.99
C THR A 149 7.54 8.60 -6.31
N LEU A 150 7.37 7.28 -6.36
CA LEU A 150 7.62 6.48 -7.56
C LEU A 150 6.65 6.83 -8.70
N ARG A 151 5.36 7.02 -8.40
CA ARG A 151 4.38 7.54 -9.37
C ARG A 151 4.77 8.94 -9.88
N TYR A 152 5.21 9.83 -9.00
CA TYR A 152 5.67 11.17 -9.39
C TYR A 152 6.87 11.11 -10.34
N ILE A 153 7.91 10.34 -9.98
CA ILE A 153 9.12 10.13 -10.80
C ILE A 153 8.75 9.51 -12.14
N ALA A 154 7.88 8.50 -12.16
CA ALA A 154 7.40 7.83 -13.36
C ALA A 154 6.67 8.80 -14.30
N LYS A 155 5.74 9.62 -13.79
CA LYS A 155 5.05 10.64 -14.60
C LYS A 155 6.00 11.69 -15.13
N ARG A 156 6.98 12.14 -14.32
CA ARG A 156 8.03 13.06 -14.77
C ARG A 156 8.79 12.45 -15.95
N TRP A 157 9.24 11.20 -15.80
CA TRP A 157 9.94 10.47 -16.86
C TRP A 157 9.10 10.27 -18.12
N VAL A 158 7.82 9.92 -17.98
CA VAL A 158 6.93 9.77 -19.12
C VAL A 158 6.75 11.10 -19.87
N ARG A 159 6.64 12.24 -19.17
CA ARG A 159 6.48 13.56 -19.81
C ARG A 159 7.77 14.07 -20.45
N GLU A 160 8.88 13.94 -19.74
CA GLU A 160 10.13 14.61 -20.10
C GLU A 160 11.01 13.76 -21.01
N VAL A 161 10.87 12.43 -20.96
CA VAL A 161 11.73 11.48 -21.66
C VAL A 161 10.92 10.66 -22.66
N PHE A 162 9.92 9.89 -22.20
CA PHE A 162 9.17 8.99 -23.08
C PHE A 162 8.34 9.74 -24.12
N GLY A 163 7.61 10.78 -23.70
CA GLY A 163 6.81 11.63 -24.57
C GLY A 163 7.61 12.51 -25.52
N LYS A 164 8.95 12.48 -25.42
CA LYS A 164 9.89 13.15 -26.35
C LYS A 164 10.81 12.16 -27.06
N SER A 165 10.55 10.86 -26.92
CA SER A 165 11.32 9.81 -27.60
C SER A 165 10.87 9.64 -29.05
N LYS A 166 11.61 8.84 -29.81
CA LYS A 166 11.27 8.49 -31.19
C LYS A 166 11.43 6.99 -31.40
N LEU A 167 10.48 6.37 -32.07
CA LEU A 167 10.59 4.97 -32.49
C LEU A 167 11.41 4.88 -33.78
N ASP A 168 12.55 4.21 -33.70
CA ASP A 168 13.41 3.91 -34.84
C ASP A 168 13.08 2.53 -35.40
N ARG A 169 12.27 2.53 -36.47
CA ARG A 169 11.86 1.32 -37.21
C ARG A 169 12.90 0.85 -38.23
N SER A 170 14.01 1.58 -38.39
CA SER A 170 15.09 1.17 -39.31
C SER A 170 15.99 0.09 -38.72
N GLN A 171 15.95 -0.09 -37.39
CA GLN A 171 16.70 -1.10 -36.67
C GLN A 171 15.88 -2.37 -36.46
N ASN A 172 16.58 -3.51 -36.40
CA ASN A 172 15.99 -4.81 -36.03
C ASN A 172 16.79 -5.40 -34.85
N PRO A 173 16.20 -5.50 -33.64
CA PRO A 173 14.83 -5.14 -33.29
C PRO A 173 14.56 -3.63 -33.37
N ILE A 174 13.30 -3.24 -33.50
CA ILE A 174 12.85 -1.84 -33.45
C ILE A 174 13.27 -1.24 -32.10
N VAL A 175 13.85 -0.04 -32.11
CA VAL A 175 14.40 0.60 -30.90
C VAL A 175 13.69 1.92 -30.62
N ILE A 176 13.38 2.17 -29.35
CA ILE A 176 12.94 3.49 -28.89
C ILE A 176 14.18 4.33 -28.54
N VAL A 177 14.35 5.44 -29.25
CA VAL A 177 15.44 6.40 -29.06
C VAL A 177 14.99 7.50 -28.11
N TYR A 178 15.62 7.57 -26.94
CA TYR A 178 15.35 8.59 -25.93
C TYR A 178 16.14 9.89 -26.18
N PRO A 179 15.69 11.04 -25.65
CA PRO A 179 16.47 12.27 -25.65
C PRO A 179 17.88 12.08 -25.08
N THR A 180 18.90 12.68 -25.70
CA THR A 180 20.30 12.57 -25.26
C THR A 180 20.45 13.08 -23.82
N ASN A 181 21.28 12.40 -23.02
CA ASN A 181 21.59 12.78 -21.63
C ASN A 181 20.39 12.87 -20.68
N TRP A 182 19.23 12.28 -21.01
CA TRP A 182 18.04 12.32 -20.17
C TRP A 182 18.30 11.84 -18.73
N TRP A 183 19.24 10.91 -18.55
CA TRP A 183 19.59 10.32 -17.25
C TRP A 183 20.23 11.32 -16.28
N LEU A 184 20.78 12.44 -16.74
CA LEU A 184 21.37 13.47 -15.87
C LEU A 184 20.32 14.14 -14.97
N GLY A 185 19.05 14.14 -15.39
CA GLY A 185 17.92 14.65 -14.59
C GLY A 185 17.39 13.66 -13.54
N TYR A 186 18.04 12.51 -13.36
CA TYR A 186 17.59 11.45 -12.45
C TYR A 186 18.75 10.85 -11.65
N THR A 187 18.55 10.72 -10.35
CA THR A 187 19.45 9.95 -9.48
C THR A 187 19.45 8.47 -9.87
N LEU A 188 20.46 7.71 -9.43
CA LEU A 188 20.49 6.26 -9.65
C LEU A 188 19.25 5.57 -9.04
N GLY A 189 18.86 5.97 -7.82
CA GLY A 189 17.69 5.43 -7.14
C GLY A 189 16.38 5.69 -7.89
N GLU A 190 16.19 6.90 -8.40
CA GLU A 190 15.03 7.23 -9.24
C GLU A 190 15.00 6.37 -10.51
N ARG A 191 16.16 6.19 -11.18
CA ARG A 191 16.25 5.37 -12.39
C ARG A 191 15.94 3.90 -12.15
N LEU A 192 16.43 3.33 -11.04
CA LEU A 192 16.15 1.95 -10.65
C LEU A 192 14.68 1.77 -10.22
N GLY A 193 14.14 2.72 -9.46
CA GLY A 193 12.76 2.66 -8.95
C GLY A 193 11.69 2.62 -10.03
N ILE A 194 11.97 3.12 -11.24
CA ILE A 194 11.05 3.05 -12.38
C ILE A 194 11.54 2.13 -13.50
N ALA A 195 12.61 1.35 -13.29
CA ALA A 195 13.26 0.59 -14.36
C ALA A 195 12.32 -0.44 -15.01
N VAL A 196 11.59 -1.21 -14.21
CA VAL A 196 10.65 -2.22 -14.72
C VAL A 196 9.47 -1.58 -15.42
N LEU A 197 8.96 -0.44 -14.92
CA LEU A 197 7.95 0.33 -15.65
C LEU A 197 8.45 0.67 -17.05
N ARG A 198 9.66 1.24 -17.14
CA ARG A 198 10.26 1.69 -18.40
C ARG A 198 10.35 0.55 -19.42
N GLU A 199 10.71 -0.65 -18.99
CA GLU A 199 10.72 -1.82 -19.89
C GLU A 199 9.33 -2.22 -20.35
N ARG A 200 8.36 -2.28 -19.43
CA ARG A 200 6.99 -2.74 -19.75
C ARG A 200 6.23 -1.79 -20.67
N ILE A 201 6.50 -0.49 -20.58
CA ILE A 201 5.83 0.52 -21.42
C ILE A 201 6.58 0.80 -22.73
N SER A 202 7.73 0.16 -22.95
CA SER A 202 8.52 0.29 -24.19
C SER A 202 7.87 -0.49 -25.34
N LEU A 203 6.63 -0.12 -25.68
CA LEU A 203 5.82 -0.75 -26.72
C LEU A 203 5.67 0.21 -27.91
N ASP A 204 5.61 -0.35 -29.11
CA ASP A 204 5.42 0.38 -30.37
C ASP A 204 4.05 1.06 -30.44
N GLU A 205 3.04 0.52 -29.75
CA GLU A 205 1.67 1.03 -29.67
C GLU A 205 1.56 2.46 -29.14
N TYR A 206 2.58 2.99 -28.45
CA TYR A 206 2.61 4.37 -27.98
C TYR A 206 3.00 5.38 -29.06
N PHE A 207 3.45 4.91 -30.23
CA PHE A 207 3.97 5.75 -31.31
C PHE A 207 3.06 5.72 -32.53
N ASP A 208 3.09 6.80 -33.32
CA ASP A 208 2.41 6.90 -34.60
C ASP A 208 3.24 6.28 -35.74
N GLU A 209 2.72 6.31 -36.96
CA GLU A 209 3.39 5.78 -38.15
C GLU A 209 4.71 6.50 -38.47
N GLN A 210 4.84 7.76 -38.06
CA GLN A 210 6.05 8.57 -38.22
C GLN A 210 7.08 8.31 -37.10
N GLY A 211 6.70 7.54 -36.09
CA GLY A 211 7.54 7.15 -34.96
C GLY A 211 7.56 8.17 -33.83
N PHE A 212 6.62 9.12 -33.82
CA PHE A 212 6.47 10.08 -32.72
C PHE A 212 5.45 9.59 -31.68
N PRO A 213 5.62 9.96 -30.40
CA PRO A 213 4.68 9.57 -29.35
C PRO A 213 3.28 10.14 -29.60
N LYS A 214 2.25 9.30 -29.53
CA LYS A 214 0.85 9.72 -29.63
C LYS A 214 0.46 10.48 -28.36
N GLY A 215 0.18 11.77 -28.49
CA GLY A 215 -0.10 12.65 -27.34
C GLY A 215 -1.20 12.12 -26.41
N ASP A 216 -2.27 11.55 -26.95
CA ASP A 216 -3.36 10.98 -26.15
C ASP A 216 -2.95 9.69 -25.45
N SER A 217 -2.13 8.83 -26.08
CA SER A 217 -1.57 7.64 -25.44
C SER A 217 -0.66 8.00 -24.26
N ILE A 218 0.14 9.06 -24.37
CA ILE A 218 0.97 9.57 -23.27
C ILE A 218 0.11 10.10 -22.12
N LYS A 219 -0.96 10.85 -22.41
CA LYS A 219 -1.90 11.32 -21.38
C LYS A 219 -2.59 10.16 -20.66
N HIS A 220 -3.06 9.15 -21.39
CA HIS A 220 -3.66 7.95 -20.81
C HIS A 220 -2.68 7.19 -19.92
N LEU A 221 -1.43 7.00 -20.39
CA LEU A 221 -0.39 6.35 -19.59
C LEU A 221 -0.14 7.08 -18.27
N ILE A 222 -0.06 8.42 -18.30
CA ILE A 222 0.08 9.24 -17.08
C ILE A 222 -1.12 9.06 -16.15
N ALA A 223 -2.35 9.04 -16.70
CA ALA A 223 -3.57 8.81 -15.92
C ALA A 223 -3.60 7.41 -15.30
N ASP A 224 -3.10 6.39 -15.99
CA ASP A 224 -3.03 5.02 -15.50
C ASP A 224 -1.98 4.85 -14.39
N ILE A 225 -0.87 5.58 -14.48
CA ILE A 225 0.09 5.70 -13.37
C ILE A 225 -0.57 6.37 -12.16
N ASP A 226 -1.34 7.44 -12.37
CA ASP A 226 -2.05 8.13 -11.29
C ASP A 226 -3.10 7.25 -10.61
N ARG A 227 -3.80 6.42 -11.38
CA ARG A 227 -4.75 5.40 -10.88
C ARG A 227 -4.08 4.22 -10.18
N GLY A 228 -2.76 4.07 -10.31
CA GLY A 228 -1.99 2.98 -9.70
C GLY A 228 -2.01 1.67 -10.47
N LEU A 229 -2.45 1.66 -11.73
CA LEU A 229 -2.47 0.44 -12.57
C LEU A 229 -1.06 -0.12 -12.79
N TRP A 230 -0.04 0.73 -12.66
CA TRP A 230 1.36 0.40 -12.83
C TRP A 230 2.12 0.15 -11.53
N ASP A 231 1.48 0.25 -10.37
CA ASP A 231 2.15 0.19 -9.06
C ASP A 231 2.97 -1.08 -8.86
N SER A 232 2.45 -2.21 -9.35
CA SER A 232 3.17 -3.50 -9.30
C SER A 232 4.58 -3.39 -9.87
N SER A 233 4.77 -2.60 -10.95
CA SER A 233 6.06 -2.43 -11.62
C SER A 233 7.08 -1.69 -10.76
N PHE A 234 6.67 -0.90 -9.77
CA PHE A 234 7.56 -0.18 -8.86
C PHE A 234 8.15 -1.06 -7.75
N PHE A 235 7.60 -2.26 -7.57
CA PHE A 235 8.03 -3.21 -6.53
C PHE A 235 8.91 -4.33 -7.07
N TRP A 236 9.08 -4.42 -8.38
CA TRP A 236 10.00 -5.38 -8.99
C TRP A 236 11.42 -4.81 -9.03
N ASP A 237 12.37 -5.62 -8.56
CA ASP A 237 13.77 -5.42 -8.91
C ASP A 237 13.97 -5.75 -10.41
N ILE A 238 14.79 -4.95 -11.09
CA ILE A 238 14.98 -5.05 -12.55
C ILE A 238 15.68 -6.33 -12.98
N GLU A 239 16.62 -6.84 -12.19
CA GLU A 239 17.36 -8.06 -12.52
C GLU A 239 16.47 -9.27 -12.30
N ASN A 240 15.71 -9.28 -11.20
CA ASN A 240 14.71 -10.31 -10.93
C ASN A 240 13.61 -10.33 -12.01
N TYR A 241 13.09 -9.17 -12.39
CA TYR A 241 12.10 -9.04 -13.45
C TYR A 241 12.62 -9.67 -14.76
N ARG A 242 13.80 -9.25 -15.21
CA ARG A 242 14.44 -9.78 -16.43
C ARG A 242 14.71 -11.27 -16.36
N SER A 243 15.15 -11.79 -15.21
CA SER A 243 15.41 -13.22 -15.00
C SER A 243 14.12 -14.05 -15.15
N VAL A 244 13.02 -13.60 -14.54
CA VAL A 244 11.72 -14.28 -14.64
C VAL A 244 11.17 -14.22 -16.07
N THR A 245 11.26 -13.06 -16.74
CA THR A 245 10.81 -12.94 -18.13
C THR A 245 11.67 -13.76 -19.09
N ALA A 246 12.99 -13.82 -18.87
CA ALA A 246 13.89 -14.64 -19.68
C ALA A 246 13.56 -16.12 -19.52
N THR A 247 13.36 -16.60 -18.29
CA THR A 247 12.96 -18.00 -18.01
C THR A 247 11.62 -18.33 -18.64
N SER A 248 10.62 -17.44 -18.54
CA SER A 248 9.32 -17.63 -19.20
C SER A 248 9.46 -17.70 -20.72
N SER A 249 10.27 -16.81 -21.32
CA SER A 249 10.51 -16.83 -22.76
C SER A 249 11.23 -18.10 -23.22
N LEU A 250 12.22 -18.58 -22.46
CA LEU A 250 12.92 -19.85 -22.72
C LEU A 250 11.97 -21.04 -22.61
N ASN A 251 11.11 -21.08 -21.59
CA ASN A 251 10.11 -22.14 -21.46
C ASN A 251 9.15 -22.14 -22.65
N ASN A 252 8.70 -20.97 -23.12
CA ASN A 252 7.84 -20.88 -24.30
C ASN A 252 8.55 -21.38 -25.57
N ILE A 253 9.83 -21.01 -25.77
CA ILE A 253 10.64 -21.50 -26.89
C ILE A 253 10.83 -23.02 -26.81
N ILE A 254 11.16 -23.55 -25.64
CA ILE A 254 11.31 -24.99 -25.43
C ILE A 254 10.00 -25.72 -25.70
N SER A 255 8.87 -25.22 -25.18
CA SER A 255 7.55 -25.80 -25.44
C SER A 255 7.19 -25.76 -26.94
N GLN A 256 7.48 -24.67 -27.64
CA GLN A 256 7.27 -24.59 -29.10
C GLN A 256 8.16 -25.58 -29.85
N LEU A 257 9.44 -25.70 -29.48
CA LEU A 257 10.36 -26.68 -30.08
C LEU A 257 9.91 -28.12 -29.83
N LEU A 258 9.48 -28.45 -28.62
CA LEU A 258 8.96 -29.77 -28.26
C LEU A 258 7.67 -30.10 -29.04
N ASN A 259 6.74 -29.16 -29.14
CA ASN A 259 5.50 -29.33 -29.90
C ASN A 259 5.76 -29.49 -31.40
N ASN A 260 6.66 -28.70 -31.98
CA ASN A 260 7.03 -28.80 -33.39
C ASN A 260 7.73 -30.13 -33.70
N ASN A 261 8.61 -30.61 -32.82
CA ASN A 261 9.29 -31.90 -32.98
C ASN A 261 8.34 -33.10 -32.89
N GLN A 262 7.28 -33.03 -32.07
CA GLN A 262 6.24 -34.06 -32.06
C GLN A 262 5.49 -34.15 -33.39
N ASN A 263 5.18 -33.01 -34.02
CA ASN A 263 4.50 -32.98 -35.33
C ASN A 263 5.37 -33.55 -36.46
N TYR A 264 6.68 -33.27 -36.48
CA TYR A 264 7.61 -33.88 -37.45
C TYR A 264 7.77 -35.39 -37.29
N THR A 265 7.69 -35.90 -36.06
CA THR A 265 7.84 -37.34 -35.78
C THR A 265 6.60 -38.14 -36.19
N ILE A 266 5.42 -37.52 -36.19
CA ILE A 266 4.16 -38.15 -36.63
C ILE A 266 4.12 -38.21 -38.17
N GLN A 267 4.49 -37.14 -38.88
CA GLN A 267 4.51 -37.13 -40.35
C GLN A 267 5.48 -38.16 -40.96
N LYS A 268 6.64 -38.41 -40.32
CA LYS A 268 7.61 -39.44 -40.78
C LYS A 268 7.16 -40.88 -40.57
N LYS A 269 6.08 -41.14 -39.82
CA LYS A 269 5.52 -42.49 -39.64
C LYS A 269 4.36 -42.79 -40.59
N GLU A 270 3.90 -41.80 -41.35
CA GLU A 270 2.78 -41.91 -42.29
C GLU A 270 3.23 -41.97 -43.77
N GLU A 271 4.54 -41.98 -44.04
CA GLU A 271 5.16 -42.36 -45.33
C GLU A 271 5.74 -43.77 -45.26
#